data_AF-A0A151EXX1-F1
#
_entry.id   AF-A0A151EXX1-F1
#
_cell.length_a   1.000
_cell.length_b   1.000
_cell.length_c   1.000
_cell.angle_alpha   90.00
_cell.angle_beta   90.00
_cell.angle_gamma   90.00
#
_symmetry.space_group_name_H-M   'P 1'
#
loop_
_entity.id
_entity.type
_entity.pdbx_description
1 polymer ?
#
loop_
_entity_poly.entity_id
_entity_poly.type
_entity_poly.pdbx_seq_one_letter_code
_entity_poly.pdbx_strand_id
1 'polypeptide(L)'
;MKKLTKIESLELCRDLFDWLSEHPGKRKFEWPEWRKLEKIYGDFPLHHPCCKYVKETRGRIDFVQCKFCPLYNYFSGFYSSGRDDETRPCEYSQSPYSYYLEWLHRSQNAKRIADAARRKIKELMESRAFGPYMFD
;
A
#
# COMPACT_ATOMS: atom_id res chain seq x y z
N MET A 1 -12.79 3.54 -17.08
CA MET A 1 -11.93 3.59 -15.89
C MET A 1 -11.00 2.38 -15.93
N LYS A 2 -9.68 2.59 -15.85
CA LYS A 2 -8.69 1.50 -15.89
C LYS A 2 -8.60 0.86 -14.50
N LYS A 3 -8.50 -0.47 -14.43
CA LYS A 3 -8.20 -1.16 -13.16
C LYS A 3 -6.70 -1.15 -12.87
N LEU A 4 -6.32 -0.96 -11.61
CA LEU A 4 -4.93 -1.09 -11.19
C LEU A 4 -4.49 -2.55 -11.22
N THR A 5 -3.32 -2.80 -11.78
CA THR A 5 -2.59 -4.04 -11.52
C THR A 5 -1.92 -3.98 -10.15
N LYS A 6 -1.51 -5.15 -9.66
CA LYS A 6 -0.78 -5.28 -8.39
C LYS A 6 0.49 -4.41 -8.36
N ILE A 7 1.28 -4.45 -9.45
CA ILE A 7 2.54 -3.69 -9.56
C ILE A 7 2.26 -2.19 -9.65
N GLU A 8 1.34 -1.76 -10.52
CA GLU A 8 0.98 -0.33 -10.61
C GLU A 8 0.51 0.22 -9.26
N SER A 9 -0.28 -0.55 -8.50
CA SER A 9 -0.72 -0.11 -7.17
C SER A 9 0.44 0.08 -6.19
N LEU A 10 1.49 -0.73 -6.30
CA LEU A 10 2.70 -0.61 -5.49
C LEU A 10 3.57 0.56 -5.95
N GLU A 11 3.71 0.78 -7.25
CA GLU A 11 4.45 1.91 -7.83
C GLU A 11 3.82 3.25 -7.42
N LEU A 12 2.50 3.37 -7.55
CA LEU A 12 1.77 4.55 -7.09
C LEU A 12 1.89 4.74 -5.58
N CYS A 13 1.89 3.64 -4.80
CA CYS A 13 2.10 3.72 -3.36
C CYS A 13 3.52 4.23 -3.04
N ARG A 14 4.55 3.68 -3.70
CA ARG A 14 5.94 4.15 -3.59
C ARG A 14 6.03 5.64 -3.89
N ASP A 15 5.56 6.07 -5.07
CA ASP A 15 5.75 7.45 -5.54
C ASP A 15 5.03 8.47 -4.65
N LEU A 16 3.81 8.13 -4.21
CA LEU A 16 3.06 8.95 -3.26
C LEU A 16 3.82 9.11 -1.94
N PHE A 17 4.29 8.01 -1.36
CA PHE A 17 4.92 8.04 -0.04
C PHE A 17 6.37 8.54 -0.07
N ASP A 18 7.08 8.40 -1.19
CA ASP A 18 8.35 9.09 -1.43
C ASP A 18 8.13 10.61 -1.41
N TRP A 19 7.16 11.10 -2.19
CA TRP A 19 6.85 12.52 -2.22
C TRP A 19 6.44 13.04 -0.84
N LEU A 20 5.59 12.31 -0.11
CA LEU A 20 5.20 12.69 1.26
C LEU A 20 6.37 12.66 2.25
N SER A 21 7.39 11.83 2.01
CA SER A 21 8.59 11.79 2.84
C SER A 21 9.41 13.08 2.71
N GLU A 22 9.44 13.66 1.51
CA GLU A 22 10.10 14.93 1.21
C GLU A 22 9.23 16.14 1.59
N HIS A 23 7.91 15.93 1.70
CA HIS A 23 6.92 16.97 1.96
C HIS A 23 6.07 16.65 3.21
N PRO A 24 6.65 16.56 4.41
CA PRO A 24 5.95 16.10 5.62
C PRO A 24 4.80 17.00 6.09
N GLY A 25 4.66 18.22 5.57
CA GLY A 25 3.50 19.09 5.84
C GLY A 25 2.30 18.81 4.92
N LYS A 26 2.49 18.08 3.83
CA LYS A 26 1.52 17.94 2.75
C LYS A 26 0.60 16.74 2.93
N ARG A 27 -0.65 16.85 2.51
CA ARG A 27 -1.63 15.77 2.48
C ARG A 27 -1.49 14.97 1.18
N LYS A 28 -2.00 13.74 1.17
CA LYS A 28 -1.86 12.82 0.01
C LYS A 28 -2.46 13.40 -1.27
N PHE A 29 -3.61 14.06 -1.16
CA PHE A 29 -4.29 14.69 -2.30
C PHE A 29 -3.57 15.94 -2.84
N GLU A 30 -2.54 16.42 -2.14
CA GLU A 30 -1.66 17.49 -2.63
C GLU A 30 -0.50 16.93 -3.47
N TRP A 31 -0.34 15.61 -3.57
CA TRP A 31 0.63 15.02 -4.49
C TRP A 31 0.29 15.42 -5.94
N PRO A 32 1.23 15.95 -6.74
CA PRO A 32 0.91 16.52 -8.06
C PRO A 32 0.19 15.56 -9.02
N GLU A 33 0.45 14.26 -8.89
CA GLU A 33 -0.17 13.25 -9.74
C GLU A 33 -1.55 12.80 -9.24
N TRP A 34 -1.98 13.18 -8.03
CA TRP A 34 -3.23 12.71 -7.42
C TRP A 34 -4.45 12.93 -8.32
N ARG A 35 -4.66 14.17 -8.78
CA ARG A 35 -5.81 14.52 -9.65
C ARG A 35 -5.78 13.82 -11.01
N LYS A 36 -4.58 13.57 -11.55
CA LYS A 36 -4.44 12.84 -12.82
C LYS A 36 -4.82 11.37 -12.62
N LEU A 37 -4.33 10.76 -11.54
CA LEU A 37 -4.64 9.37 -11.20
C LEU A 37 -6.12 9.18 -10.90
N GLU A 38 -6.75 10.12 -10.21
CA GLU A 38 -8.19 10.09 -9.92
C GLU A 38 -9.04 10.08 -11.20
N LYS A 39 -8.60 10.77 -12.27
CA LYS A 39 -9.28 10.69 -13.58
C LYS A 39 -9.11 9.34 -14.27
N ILE A 40 -7.98 8.66 -14.08
CA ILE A 40 -7.64 7.39 -14.76
C ILE A 40 -8.30 6.20 -14.04
N TYR A 41 -8.12 6.17 -12.72
CA TYR A 41 -8.47 5.05 -11.83
C TYR A 41 -9.73 5.32 -10.99
N GLY A 42 -10.27 6.55 -11.00
CA GLY A 42 -11.35 6.97 -10.12
C GLY A 42 -10.86 7.27 -8.70
N ASP A 43 -11.81 7.47 -7.78
CA ASP A 43 -11.51 7.79 -6.39
C ASP A 43 -10.63 6.72 -5.71
N PHE A 44 -9.61 7.18 -4.98
CA PHE A 44 -8.73 6.34 -4.20
C PHE A 44 -9.29 6.21 -2.77
N PRO A 45 -9.61 5.01 -2.30
CA PRO A 45 -10.02 4.82 -0.91
C PRO A 45 -8.97 5.41 0.03
N LEU A 46 -9.45 6.07 1.09
CA LEU A 46 -8.76 6.98 2.03
C LEU A 46 -7.31 6.61 2.44
N HIS A 47 -6.93 5.34 2.37
CA HIS A 47 -5.70 4.82 2.94
C HIS A 47 -4.50 4.81 1.97
N HIS A 48 -4.58 4.12 0.84
CA HIS A 48 -3.45 3.99 -0.11
C HIS A 48 -3.87 3.43 -1.48
N PRO A 49 -3.07 3.62 -2.54
CA PRO A 49 -3.27 2.98 -3.86
C PRO A 49 -3.46 1.45 -3.80
N CYS A 50 -2.81 0.77 -2.86
CA CYS A 50 -3.01 -0.65 -2.58
C CYS A 50 -4.47 -1.01 -2.21
N CYS A 51 -5.20 -0.13 -1.51
CA CYS A 51 -6.60 -0.36 -1.19
C CYS A 51 -7.50 -0.24 -2.42
N LYS A 52 -7.14 0.60 -3.38
CA LYS A 52 -7.86 0.69 -4.67
C LYS A 52 -7.76 -0.63 -5.41
N TYR A 53 -6.55 -1.18 -5.53
CA TYR A 53 -6.31 -2.49 -6.14
C TYR A 53 -7.16 -3.59 -5.49
N VAL A 54 -7.20 -3.65 -4.16
CA VAL A 54 -8.03 -4.62 -3.42
C VAL A 54 -9.51 -4.44 -3.77
N LYS A 55 -10.04 -3.21 -3.71
CA LYS A 55 -11.45 -2.91 -4.03
C LYS A 55 -11.81 -3.33 -5.46
N GLU A 56 -10.94 -3.05 -6.44
CA GLU A 56 -11.21 -3.35 -7.85
C GLU A 56 -11.07 -4.83 -8.23
N THR A 57 -10.24 -5.57 -7.49
CA THR A 57 -9.93 -6.98 -7.77
C THR A 57 -10.79 -7.93 -6.95
N ARG A 58 -11.22 -7.52 -5.75
CA ARG A 58 -11.92 -8.37 -4.76
C ARG A 58 -13.29 -7.84 -4.35
N GLY A 59 -13.65 -6.63 -4.78
CA GLY A 59 -15.02 -6.12 -4.72
C GLY A 59 -15.39 -5.31 -3.48
N ARG A 60 -14.59 -5.33 -2.39
CA ARG A 60 -14.82 -4.58 -1.14
C ARG A 60 -13.50 -4.18 -0.46
N ILE A 61 -13.56 -3.44 0.63
CA ILE A 61 -12.41 -3.18 1.51
C ILE A 61 -12.85 -3.61 2.92
N ASP A 62 -12.86 -4.92 3.13
CA ASP A 62 -13.04 -5.55 4.42
C ASP A 62 -11.71 -6.18 4.88
N PHE A 63 -11.69 -6.71 6.10
CA PHE A 63 -10.50 -7.28 6.72
C PHE A 63 -9.99 -8.52 5.98
N VAL A 64 -10.91 -9.42 5.60
CA VAL A 64 -10.60 -10.60 4.77
C VAL A 64 -9.98 -10.18 3.45
N GLN A 65 -10.36 -9.03 2.91
CA GLN A 65 -9.81 -8.52 1.66
C GLN A 65 -8.51 -7.73 1.85
N CYS A 66 -8.25 -7.18 3.03
CA CYS A 66 -6.98 -6.55 3.38
C CYS A 66 -5.81 -7.55 3.32
N LYS A 67 -6.04 -8.85 3.51
CA LYS A 67 -5.02 -9.89 3.27
C LYS A 67 -4.53 -9.94 1.82
N PHE A 68 -5.31 -9.40 0.87
CA PHE A 68 -4.92 -9.23 -0.53
C PHE A 68 -4.21 -7.89 -0.80
N CYS A 69 -4.06 -7.04 0.21
CA CYS A 69 -3.24 -5.84 0.10
C CYS A 69 -1.80 -6.26 -0.23
N PRO A 70 -1.18 -5.70 -1.28
CA PRO A 70 0.20 -6.02 -1.63
C PRO A 70 1.21 -5.77 -0.49
N LEU A 71 0.88 -4.87 0.44
CA LEU A 71 1.68 -4.53 1.61
C LEU A 71 1.20 -5.21 2.91
N TYR A 72 0.28 -6.17 2.85
CA TYR A 72 -0.30 -6.80 4.04
C TYR A 72 0.77 -7.31 5.02
N ASN A 73 1.71 -8.13 4.54
CA ASN A 73 2.75 -8.74 5.38
C ASN A 73 3.69 -7.71 6.03
N TYR A 74 3.91 -6.57 5.37
CA TYR A 74 4.71 -5.49 5.94
C TYR A 74 4.04 -4.88 7.17
N PHE A 75 2.71 -4.77 7.15
CA PHE A 75 1.94 -4.24 8.27
C PHE A 75 1.62 -5.31 9.32
N SER A 76 1.42 -6.57 8.92
CA SER A 76 1.05 -7.66 9.84
C SER A 76 2.22 -8.19 10.66
N GLY A 77 3.47 -8.08 10.18
CA GLY A 77 4.68 -8.52 10.89
C GLY A 77 4.97 -7.77 12.19
N PHE A 78 4.25 -6.69 12.50
CA PHE A 78 4.35 -5.95 13.77
C PHE A 78 3.51 -6.55 14.91
N TYR A 79 2.69 -7.58 14.65
CA TYR A 79 1.78 -8.13 15.63
C TYR A 79 1.84 -9.65 15.69
N SER A 80 2.45 -10.16 16.76
CA SER A 80 2.44 -11.56 17.18
C SER A 80 1.63 -11.68 18.48
N SER A 81 0.31 -11.54 18.41
CA SER A 81 -0.58 -12.03 19.45
C SER A 81 -1.94 -12.28 18.83
N GLY A 82 -2.42 -13.50 19.01
CA GLY A 82 -3.49 -14.09 18.21
C GLY A 82 -4.84 -13.41 18.35
N ARG A 83 -5.72 -13.85 17.43
CA ARG A 83 -7.15 -13.62 17.37
C ARG A 83 -7.50 -12.14 17.20
N ASP A 84 -7.72 -11.76 15.95
CA ASP A 84 -9.08 -11.56 15.44
C ASP A 84 -8.99 -11.32 13.93
N ASP A 85 -9.82 -12.02 13.15
CA ASP A 85 -9.84 -11.99 11.68
C ASP A 85 -10.41 -10.66 11.10
N GLU A 86 -10.43 -9.61 11.93
CA GLU A 86 -11.10 -8.33 11.72
C GLU A 86 -10.12 -7.15 11.61
N THR A 87 -8.97 -7.29 10.95
CA THR A 87 -7.88 -6.32 11.16
C THR A 87 -7.38 -5.64 9.88
N ARG A 88 -7.34 -4.29 9.90
CA ARG A 88 -6.73 -3.42 8.87
C ARG A 88 -5.33 -3.12 9.37
N PRO A 89 -4.31 -3.94 9.06
CA PRO A 89 -3.03 -3.88 9.78
C PRO A 89 -2.27 -2.57 9.55
N CYS A 90 -2.58 -1.86 8.47
CA CYS A 90 -2.06 -0.51 8.23
C CYS A 90 -2.65 0.54 9.17
N GLU A 91 -3.84 0.37 9.74
CA GLU A 91 -4.46 1.36 10.64
C GLU A 91 -4.08 1.15 12.11
N TYR A 92 -3.42 0.05 12.45
CA TYR A 92 -3.02 -0.21 13.83
C TYR A 92 -1.99 0.78 14.34
N SER A 93 -2.16 1.19 15.59
CA SER A 93 -1.44 2.28 16.26
C SER A 93 0.09 2.22 16.19
N GLN A 94 0.70 1.07 15.88
CA GLN A 94 2.16 0.94 15.76
C GLN A 94 2.66 0.70 14.33
N SER A 95 1.76 0.68 13.36
CA SER A 95 2.15 0.56 11.97
C SER A 95 2.80 1.87 11.49
N PRO A 96 3.69 1.81 10.49
CA PRO A 96 4.24 3.04 9.90
C PRO A 96 3.16 3.95 9.31
N TYR A 97 2.04 3.38 8.84
CA TYR A 97 0.95 4.19 8.30
C TYR A 97 0.12 4.88 9.40
N SER A 98 -0.14 4.24 10.55
CA SER A 98 -0.77 4.92 11.69
C SER A 98 0.08 6.06 12.23
N TYR A 99 1.38 5.84 12.43
CA TYR A 99 2.27 6.90 12.89
C TYR A 99 2.36 8.06 11.89
N TYR A 100 2.34 7.76 10.59
CA TYR A 100 2.20 8.79 9.57
C TYR A 100 0.90 9.60 9.71
N LEU A 101 -0.23 8.96 10.04
CA LEU A 101 -1.52 9.63 10.26
C LEU A 101 -1.55 10.47 11.54
N GLU A 102 -0.87 10.00 12.60
CA GLU A 102 -0.74 10.69 13.90
C GLU A 102 0.31 11.82 13.86
N TRP A 103 0.85 12.14 12.69
CA TRP A 103 1.91 13.15 12.50
C TRP A 103 3.23 12.83 13.23
N LEU A 104 3.39 11.60 13.71
CA LEU A 104 4.60 11.12 14.37
C LEU A 104 5.62 10.68 13.33
N HIS A 105 6.80 11.33 13.33
CA HIS A 105 7.90 11.02 12.42
C HIS A 105 7.46 10.89 10.95
N ARG A 106 6.56 11.78 10.51
CA ARG A 106 5.78 11.64 9.27
C ARG A 106 6.64 11.35 8.04
N SER A 107 7.75 12.07 7.88
CA SER A 107 8.71 11.87 6.79
C SER A 107 9.33 10.45 6.83
N GLN A 108 9.81 10.03 8.00
CA GLN A 108 10.45 8.72 8.19
C GLN A 108 9.46 7.58 7.95
N ASN A 109 8.24 7.70 8.47
CA ASN A 109 7.21 6.68 8.30
C ASN A 109 6.69 6.61 6.86
N ALA A 110 6.54 7.76 6.18
CA ALA A 110 6.25 7.77 4.74
C ALA A 110 7.36 7.06 3.96
N LYS A 111 8.63 7.37 4.23
CA LYS A 111 9.77 6.70 3.61
C LYS A 111 9.76 5.18 3.85
N ARG A 112 9.47 4.73 5.07
CA ARG A 112 9.37 3.30 5.41
C ARG A 112 8.29 2.57 4.58
N ILE A 113 7.17 3.23 4.31
CA ILE A 113 6.09 2.68 3.46
C ILE A 113 6.55 2.62 1.99
N ALA A 114 7.19 3.67 1.49
CA ALA A 114 7.73 3.69 0.13
C ALA A 114 8.79 2.59 -0.07
N ASP A 115 9.69 2.40 0.90
CA ASP A 115 10.69 1.34 0.90
C ASP A 115 10.05 -0.06 0.93
N ALA A 116 8.95 -0.24 1.66
CA ALA A 116 8.20 -1.49 1.65
C ALA A 116 7.59 -1.78 0.28
N ALA A 117 7.04 -0.76 -0.39
CA ALA A 117 6.55 -0.89 -1.76
C ALA A 117 7.68 -1.25 -2.73
N ARG A 118 8.85 -0.59 -2.64
CA ARG A 118 10.04 -0.93 -3.44
C ARG A 118 10.46 -2.39 -3.27
N ARG A 119 10.60 -2.85 -2.01
CA ARG A 119 10.96 -4.24 -1.72
C ARG A 119 9.94 -5.21 -2.33
N LYS A 120 8.64 -4.90 -2.19
CA LYS A 120 7.60 -5.78 -2.72
C LYS A 120 7.57 -5.83 -4.24
N ILE A 121 7.82 -4.72 -4.92
CA ILE A 121 7.99 -4.68 -6.38
C ILE A 121 9.15 -5.59 -6.78
N LYS A 122 10.31 -5.44 -6.14
CA LYS A 122 11.50 -6.26 -6.39
C LYS A 122 11.22 -7.74 -6.23
N GLU A 123 10.62 -8.15 -5.10
CA GLU A 123 10.21 -9.55 -4.87
C GLU A 123 9.30 -10.08 -5.98
N LEU A 124 8.31 -9.30 -6.41
CA LEU A 124 7.37 -9.71 -7.47
C LEU A 124 8.06 -9.81 -8.83
N MET A 125 9.00 -8.93 -9.15
CA MET A 125 9.78 -8.98 -10.39
C MET A 125 10.74 -10.17 -10.42
N GLU A 126 11.43 -10.43 -9.31
CA GLU A 126 12.33 -11.58 -9.16
C GLU A 126 11.55 -12.89 -9.24
N SER A 127 10.42 -13.01 -8.53
CA SER A 127 9.56 -14.21 -8.61
C SER A 127 9.04 -14.52 -10.02
N ARG A 128 8.90 -13.48 -10.87
CA ARG A 128 8.52 -13.63 -12.30
C ARG A 128 9.70 -14.00 -13.19
N ALA A 129 10.92 -13.60 -12.84
CA ALA A 129 12.13 -13.99 -13.55
C ALA A 129 12.49 -15.47 -13.33
N PHE A 130 11.97 -16.10 -12.27
CA PHE A 130 12.25 -17.48 -11.88
C PHE A 130 11.08 -18.47 -12.07
N GLY A 131 10.06 -18.18 -12.90
CA GLY A 131 9.00 -19.14 -13.25
C GLY A 131 8.53 -19.01 -14.71
N PRO A 132 8.42 -20.13 -15.47
CA PRO A 132 7.83 -21.39 -15.02
C PRO A 132 8.79 -22.59 -15.10
N TYR A 133 9.36 -23.01 -13.98
CA TYR A 133 9.77 -24.40 -13.79
C TYR A 133 9.35 -24.81 -12.37
N MET A 134 8.73 -26.00 -12.28
CA MET A 134 8.26 -26.72 -11.08
C MET A 134 6.79 -26.42 -10.68
N PHE A 135 5.80 -27.32 -10.79
CA PHE A 135 5.74 -28.76 -11.07
C PHE A 135 4.49 -29.05 -11.93
N ASP A 136 4.60 -30.02 -12.85
CA ASP A 136 3.47 -30.76 -13.43
C ASP A 136 2.85 -31.72 -12.39
#